data_AF-A0A0R3PFP9-F1
#
_entry.id   AF-A0A0R3PFP9-F1
#
_cell.length_a   1.000
_cell.length_b   1.000
_cell.length_c   1.000
_cell.angle_alpha   90.00
_cell.angle_beta   90.00
_cell.angle_gamma   90.00
#
_symmetry.space_group_name_H-M   'P 1'
#
loop_
_entity.id
_entity.type
_entity.pdbx_description
1 polymer ?
#
loop_
_entity_poly.entity_id
_entity_poly.type
_entity_poly.pdbx_seq_one_letter_code
_entity_poly.pdbx_strand_id
1 'polypeptide(L)'
;MGRFIKNPYLGREAAASEQVTDEWLKEAVRIIAEKIIDREIDDEERADGSSSKQARFLCGDLGVYITQMNKPERREELIAKVEQISNIVARDDYPSDEILVGRAGFLSGVLWVRLTIDSSLVSTTCVRKVLSAMIASGQRFCWILRGLKNSNRYSRQRESPCPLMYEYHGTEYLGAAHGLAGILQMALGYAALRCGELIWEKGVLKKGPGICHGVGGNGYALLMLYRASGNEVWLQRARCFGLLLLDKKIRAAQRTPDSPFSLFEGLSGALCFMVDLVPENVDRAQFPLYPVPF
;
A
#
# COMPACT_ATOMS: atom_id res chain seq x y z
N MET A 1 26.32 -32.03 3.32
CA MET A 1 25.25 -32.19 2.31
C MET A 1 25.45 -31.09 1.26
N GLY A 2 25.46 -31.42 -0.04
CA GLY A 2 25.66 -30.41 -1.09
C GLY A 2 24.52 -29.38 -1.08
N ARG A 3 24.84 -28.09 -1.27
CA ARG A 3 23.85 -27.00 -1.29
C ARG A 3 22.89 -27.08 -2.48
N PHE A 4 23.20 -27.90 -3.48
CA PHE A 4 22.48 -27.95 -4.76
C PHE A 4 22.14 -29.37 -5.17
N ILE A 5 21.00 -29.53 -5.83
CA ILE A 5 20.60 -30.76 -6.54
C ILE A 5 21.08 -30.63 -7.98
N LYS A 6 21.67 -31.69 -8.55
CA LYS A 6 22.11 -31.71 -9.96
C LYS A 6 20.88 -31.56 -10.87
N ASN A 7 20.89 -30.56 -11.76
CA ASN A 7 19.79 -30.33 -12.70
C ASN A 7 19.66 -31.52 -13.69
N PRO A 8 18.53 -32.25 -13.69
CA PRO A 8 18.35 -33.43 -14.54
C PRO A 8 18.17 -33.10 -16.02
N TYR A 9 17.92 -31.83 -16.37
CA TYR A 9 17.62 -31.40 -17.73
C TYR A 9 18.82 -30.85 -18.51
N LEU A 10 20.02 -30.83 -17.91
CA LEU A 10 21.24 -30.37 -18.59
C LEU A 10 21.47 -31.18 -19.87
N GLY A 11 21.53 -30.49 -21.02
CA GLY A 11 21.68 -31.08 -22.35
C GLY A 11 20.42 -31.72 -22.93
N ARG A 12 19.25 -31.52 -22.29
CA ARG A 12 17.94 -32.05 -22.72
C ARG A 12 16.84 -30.97 -22.64
N GLU A 13 17.21 -29.70 -22.64
CA GLU A 13 16.32 -28.57 -22.35
C GLU A 13 15.16 -28.48 -23.35
N ALA A 14 15.45 -28.58 -24.65
CA ALA A 14 14.44 -28.50 -25.70
C ALA A 14 13.40 -29.62 -25.56
N ALA A 15 13.85 -30.88 -25.52
CA ALA A 15 12.98 -32.05 -25.37
C ALA A 15 12.22 -32.07 -24.03
N ALA A 16 12.79 -31.52 -22.95
CA ALA A 16 12.11 -31.42 -21.67
C ALA A 16 11.01 -30.35 -21.68
N SER A 17 11.25 -29.20 -22.32
CA SER A 17 10.28 -28.10 -22.39
C SER A 17 9.02 -28.45 -23.20
N GLU A 18 9.11 -29.35 -24.18
CA GLU A 18 7.96 -29.84 -24.95
C GLU A 18 6.90 -30.55 -24.09
N GLN A 19 7.26 -31.02 -22.89
CA GLN A 19 6.33 -31.62 -21.93
C GLN A 19 5.45 -30.58 -21.23
N VAL A 20 5.84 -29.30 -21.25
CA VAL A 20 5.08 -28.19 -20.65
C VAL A 20 4.05 -27.71 -21.66
N THR A 21 2.97 -28.48 -21.82
CA THR A 21 1.82 -28.07 -22.65
C THR A 21 0.88 -27.14 -21.87
N ASP A 22 -0.02 -26.47 -22.57
CA ASP A 22 -1.05 -25.63 -21.93
C ASP A 22 -1.95 -26.44 -20.99
N GLU A 23 -2.30 -27.68 -21.36
CA GLU A 23 -3.06 -28.60 -20.52
C GLU A 23 -2.28 -28.99 -19.27
N TRP A 24 -1.00 -29.33 -19.42
CA TRP A 24 -0.14 -29.64 -18.29
C TRP A 24 -0.03 -28.45 -17.35
N LEU A 25 0.16 -27.23 -17.89
CA LEU A 25 0.30 -26.02 -17.08
C LEU A 25 -0.98 -25.69 -16.31
N LYS A 26 -2.15 -25.81 -16.97
CA LYS A 26 -3.46 -25.64 -16.30
C LYS A 26 -3.64 -26.64 -15.16
N GLU A 27 -3.33 -27.90 -15.40
CA GLU A 27 -3.44 -28.95 -14.38
C GLU A 27 -2.42 -28.76 -13.25
N ALA A 28 -1.19 -28.38 -13.56
CA ALA A 28 -0.17 -28.08 -12.56
C ALA A 28 -0.58 -26.89 -11.69
N VAL A 29 -1.13 -25.83 -12.28
CA VAL A 29 -1.68 -24.68 -11.54
C VAL A 29 -2.82 -25.14 -10.64
N ARG A 30 -3.75 -25.96 -11.13
CA ARG A 30 -4.85 -26.51 -10.34
C ARG A 30 -4.34 -27.30 -9.14
N ILE A 31 -3.43 -28.26 -9.35
CA ILE A 31 -2.85 -29.11 -8.31
C ILE A 31 -2.15 -28.26 -7.22
N ILE A 32 -1.37 -27.26 -7.62
CA ILE A 32 -0.65 -26.41 -6.67
C ILE A 32 -1.63 -25.47 -5.94
N ALA A 33 -2.58 -24.89 -6.66
CA ALA A 33 -3.59 -24.01 -6.09
C ALA A 33 -4.46 -24.74 -5.07
N GLU A 34 -4.95 -25.95 -5.37
CA GLU A 34 -5.75 -26.77 -4.45
C GLU A 34 -4.97 -27.07 -3.16
N LYS A 35 -3.67 -27.40 -3.26
CA LYS A 35 -2.82 -27.60 -2.08
C LYS A 35 -2.70 -26.38 -1.17
N ILE A 36 -2.82 -25.18 -1.71
CA ILE A 36 -2.74 -23.93 -0.93
C ILE A 36 -4.13 -23.54 -0.43
N ILE A 37 -5.12 -23.63 -1.30
CA ILE A 37 -6.50 -23.18 -1.08
C ILE A 37 -7.22 -24.09 -0.08
N ASP A 38 -6.97 -25.39 -0.12
CA ASP A 38 -7.56 -26.40 0.77
C ASP A 38 -6.65 -26.76 1.94
N ARG A 39 -5.49 -26.10 2.05
CA ARG A 39 -4.65 -26.22 3.25
C ARG A 39 -5.48 -25.84 4.47
N GLU A 40 -5.70 -26.81 5.35
CA GLU A 40 -6.24 -26.55 6.67
C GLU A 40 -5.34 -25.54 7.37
N ILE A 41 -5.95 -24.57 8.03
CA ILE A 41 -5.18 -23.64 8.85
C ILE A 41 -4.90 -24.39 10.15
N ASP A 42 -3.94 -25.31 10.08
CA ASP A 42 -3.48 -25.99 11.26
C ASP A 42 -2.55 -25.04 12.00
N ASP A 43 -3.02 -24.59 13.16
CA ASP A 43 -2.21 -23.77 14.04
C ASP A 43 -0.98 -24.56 14.54
N GLU A 44 -0.87 -25.90 14.32
CA GLU A 44 0.10 -26.87 14.87
C GLU A 44 1.34 -27.25 14.02
N GLU A 45 1.56 -26.73 12.80
CA GLU A 45 2.89 -26.77 12.14
C GLU A 45 3.89 -25.79 12.82
N ARG A 46 3.87 -25.79 14.16
CA ARG A 46 4.52 -24.98 15.21
C ARG A 46 5.95 -25.42 15.47
N ALA A 47 6.78 -25.56 14.44
CA ALA A 47 8.18 -25.97 14.68
C ALA A 47 9.00 -24.91 15.47
N ASP A 48 8.55 -23.65 15.60
CA ASP A 48 9.21 -22.63 16.44
C ASP A 48 8.31 -21.85 17.43
N GLY A 49 6.98 -22.05 17.41
CA GLY A 49 6.05 -21.44 18.36
C GLY A 49 6.04 -19.90 18.43
N SER A 50 6.76 -19.17 17.58
CA SER A 50 6.81 -17.71 17.66
C SER A 50 5.65 -17.08 16.91
N SER A 51 4.85 -16.29 17.62
CA SER A 51 3.81 -15.41 17.05
C SER A 51 4.36 -14.47 15.95
N SER A 52 5.69 -14.30 15.88
CA SER A 52 6.41 -13.55 14.85
C SER A 52 6.35 -14.19 13.46
N LYS A 53 6.21 -15.51 13.35
CA LYS A 53 6.22 -16.23 12.06
C LYS A 53 4.88 -16.14 11.34
N GLN A 54 3.78 -16.22 12.10
CA GLN A 54 2.41 -16.06 11.59
C GLN A 54 2.19 -14.67 10.98
N ALA A 55 2.88 -13.66 11.51
CA ALA A 55 2.78 -12.28 11.08
C ALA A 55 3.44 -11.94 9.74
N ARG A 56 4.27 -12.84 9.20
CA ARG A 56 5.09 -12.55 8.02
C ARG A 56 4.24 -12.72 6.77
N PHE A 57 4.10 -11.66 5.98
CA PHE A 57 3.34 -11.74 4.73
C PHE A 57 4.06 -12.60 3.68
N LEU A 58 5.28 -12.22 3.30
CA LEU A 58 6.01 -12.89 2.21
C LEU A 58 6.66 -14.21 2.66
N CYS A 59 6.89 -14.37 3.97
CA CYS A 59 7.67 -15.48 4.52
C CYS A 59 6.91 -16.28 5.60
N GLY A 60 5.58 -16.19 5.64
CA GLY A 60 4.77 -16.84 6.68
C GLY A 60 3.30 -16.98 6.33
N ASP A 61 2.50 -17.32 7.33
CA ASP A 61 1.13 -17.80 7.13
C ASP A 61 0.17 -16.71 6.65
N LEU A 62 0.48 -15.44 6.90
CA LEU A 62 -0.32 -14.32 6.41
C LEU A 62 -0.44 -14.33 4.87
N GLY A 63 0.61 -14.69 4.14
CA GLY A 63 0.54 -14.83 2.67
C GLY A 63 -0.40 -15.94 2.22
N VAL A 64 -0.46 -17.03 2.97
CA VAL A 64 -1.39 -18.15 2.73
C VAL A 64 -2.82 -17.71 3.02
N TYR A 65 -3.07 -17.05 4.15
CA TYR A 65 -4.40 -16.54 4.51
C TYR A 65 -4.94 -15.59 3.44
N ILE A 66 -4.11 -14.66 2.99
CA ILE A 66 -4.45 -13.71 1.93
C ILE A 66 -4.79 -14.42 0.62
N THR A 67 -4.02 -15.45 0.25
CA THR A 67 -4.29 -16.23 -0.97
C THR A 67 -5.62 -16.99 -0.85
N GLN A 68 -5.91 -17.56 0.32
CA GLN A 68 -7.14 -18.30 0.61
C GLN A 68 -8.38 -17.40 0.64
N MET A 69 -8.25 -16.08 0.85
CA MET A 69 -9.38 -15.12 0.80
C MET A 69 -10.04 -15.03 -0.59
N ASN A 70 -9.44 -15.60 -1.63
CA ASN A 70 -10.12 -15.77 -2.91
C ASN A 70 -11.41 -16.60 -2.78
N LYS A 71 -11.48 -17.53 -1.82
CA LYS A 71 -12.71 -18.27 -1.45
C LYS A 71 -13.62 -17.40 -0.56
N PRO A 72 -14.77 -16.89 -1.05
CA PRO A 72 -15.64 -16.00 -0.28
C PRO A 72 -16.07 -16.58 1.07
N GLU A 73 -16.35 -17.88 1.12
CA GLU A 73 -16.80 -18.62 2.29
C GLU A 73 -15.76 -18.67 3.42
N ARG A 74 -14.46 -18.48 3.12
CA ARG A 74 -13.39 -18.48 4.12
C ARG A 74 -13.03 -17.07 4.61
N ARG A 75 -13.52 -16.02 3.96
CA ARG A 75 -13.06 -14.63 4.19
C ARG A 75 -13.27 -14.18 5.62
N GLU A 76 -14.43 -14.46 6.21
CA GLU A 76 -14.77 -14.01 7.56
C GLU A 76 -13.77 -14.54 8.61
N GLU A 77 -13.50 -15.85 8.59
CA GLU A 77 -12.52 -16.49 9.46
C GLU A 77 -11.10 -15.93 9.22
N LEU A 78 -10.69 -15.83 7.96
CA LEU A 78 -9.36 -15.35 7.58
C LEU A 78 -9.14 -13.89 7.97
N ILE A 79 -10.15 -13.03 7.84
CA ILE A 79 -10.11 -11.63 8.29
C ILE A 79 -9.88 -11.59 9.80
N ALA A 80 -10.63 -12.41 10.57
CA ALA A 80 -10.44 -12.48 12.02
C ALA A 80 -9.00 -12.87 12.39
N LYS A 81 -8.40 -13.84 11.68
CA LYS A 81 -6.97 -14.20 11.87
C LYS A 81 -6.02 -13.06 11.51
N VAL A 82 -6.24 -12.37 10.40
CA VAL A 82 -5.43 -11.19 10.01
C VAL A 82 -5.53 -10.08 11.07
N GLU A 83 -6.72 -9.85 11.62
CA GLU A 83 -6.90 -8.86 12.69
C GLU A 83 -6.24 -9.29 14.00
N GLN A 84 -6.23 -10.58 14.33
CA GLN A 84 -5.45 -11.10 15.45
C GLN A 84 -3.94 -10.90 15.25
N ILE A 85 -3.42 -11.21 14.06
CA ILE A 85 -2.03 -10.96 13.68
C ILE A 85 -1.69 -9.47 13.83
N SER A 86 -2.62 -8.58 13.48
CA SER A 86 -2.41 -7.13 13.62
C SER A 86 -2.09 -6.73 15.06
N ASN A 87 -2.62 -7.45 16.06
CA ASN A 87 -2.30 -7.19 17.47
C ASN A 87 -0.85 -7.57 17.80
N ILE A 88 -0.34 -8.64 17.20
CA ILE A 88 1.03 -9.11 17.42
C ILE A 88 2.03 -8.12 16.80
N VAL A 89 1.83 -7.76 15.53
CA VAL A 89 2.76 -6.86 14.81
C VAL A 89 2.72 -5.43 15.34
N ALA A 90 1.61 -5.02 15.97
CA ALA A 90 1.49 -3.69 16.55
C ALA A 90 2.19 -3.53 17.90
N ARG A 91 2.68 -4.61 18.52
CA ARG A 91 3.41 -4.53 19.79
C ARG A 91 4.69 -3.74 19.62
N ASP A 92 5.08 -3.00 20.65
CA ASP A 92 6.30 -2.20 20.62
C ASP A 92 7.58 -3.04 20.53
N ASP A 93 7.55 -4.26 21.06
CA ASP A 93 8.63 -5.24 21.06
C ASP A 93 8.68 -6.12 19.80
N TYR A 94 7.82 -5.86 18.79
CA TYR A 94 7.86 -6.60 17.54
C TYR A 94 9.18 -6.34 16.77
N PRO A 95 9.88 -7.38 16.29
CA PRO A 95 11.32 -7.31 16.01
C PRO A 95 11.69 -6.72 14.64
N SER A 96 10.73 -6.41 13.77
CA SER A 96 11.02 -5.95 12.41
C SER A 96 9.94 -5.03 11.84
N ASP A 97 10.39 -4.02 11.09
CA ASP A 97 9.54 -3.16 10.28
C ASP A 97 9.63 -3.46 8.76
N GLU A 98 10.57 -4.30 8.31
CA GLU A 98 10.84 -4.50 6.88
C GLU A 98 9.78 -5.33 6.12
N ILE A 99 10.01 -5.56 4.82
CA ILE A 99 9.00 -6.07 3.89
C ILE A 99 8.78 -7.59 3.99
N LEU A 100 9.80 -8.37 4.35
CA LEU A 100 9.71 -9.84 4.30
C LEU A 100 9.08 -10.41 5.57
N VAL A 101 9.42 -9.87 6.73
CA VAL A 101 8.99 -10.37 8.04
C VAL A 101 8.38 -9.30 8.96
N GLY A 102 8.45 -8.03 8.56
CA GLY A 102 8.11 -6.88 9.39
C GLY A 102 6.71 -6.30 9.17
N ARG A 103 6.46 -5.17 9.86
CA ARG A 103 5.20 -4.42 9.77
C ARG A 103 4.90 -3.95 8.34
N ALA A 104 5.90 -3.56 7.55
CA ALA A 104 5.68 -3.17 6.16
C ALA A 104 5.19 -4.33 5.29
N GLY A 105 5.69 -5.55 5.53
CA GLY A 105 5.19 -6.77 4.90
C GLY A 105 3.72 -7.03 5.22
N PHE A 106 3.34 -6.96 6.50
CA PHE A 106 1.94 -7.07 6.92
C PHE A 106 1.03 -6.07 6.19
N LEU A 107 1.42 -4.80 6.17
CA LEU A 107 0.69 -3.73 5.50
C LEU A 107 0.58 -3.98 3.99
N SER A 108 1.63 -4.50 3.36
CA SER A 108 1.62 -4.90 1.95
C SER A 108 0.57 -5.98 1.67
N GLY A 109 0.45 -6.97 2.55
CA GLY A 109 -0.54 -8.03 2.41
C GLY A 109 -1.97 -7.52 2.50
N VAL A 110 -2.25 -6.69 3.51
CA VAL A 110 -3.58 -6.07 3.65
C VAL A 110 -3.90 -5.17 2.46
N LEU A 111 -2.92 -4.40 1.98
CA LEU A 111 -3.08 -3.57 0.80
C LEU A 111 -3.41 -4.40 -0.45
N TRP A 112 -2.71 -5.52 -0.64
CA TRP A 112 -2.94 -6.42 -1.77
C TRP A 112 -4.38 -6.94 -1.79
N VAL A 113 -4.92 -7.41 -0.66
CA VAL A 113 -6.32 -7.87 -0.55
C VAL A 113 -7.30 -6.76 -0.90
N ARG A 114 -7.05 -5.55 -0.39
CA ARG A 114 -7.93 -4.40 -0.65
C ARG A 114 -7.93 -3.94 -2.10
N LEU A 115 -6.81 -4.12 -2.79
CA LEU A 115 -6.68 -3.76 -4.20
C LEU A 115 -7.23 -4.84 -5.14
N THR A 116 -7.11 -6.11 -4.77
CA THR A 116 -7.41 -7.23 -5.67
C THR A 116 -8.77 -7.89 -5.43
N ILE A 117 -9.27 -7.85 -4.19
CA ILE A 117 -10.53 -8.51 -3.82
C ILE A 117 -11.59 -7.45 -3.51
N ASP A 118 -11.43 -6.71 -2.43
CA ASP A 118 -12.40 -5.68 -2.01
C ASP A 118 -11.76 -4.68 -1.04
N SER A 119 -11.87 -3.39 -1.35
CA SER A 119 -11.27 -2.27 -0.61
C SER A 119 -11.69 -2.16 0.87
N SER A 120 -12.81 -2.76 1.26
CA SER A 120 -13.35 -2.76 2.61
C SER A 120 -12.81 -3.89 3.49
N LEU A 121 -12.16 -4.90 2.89
CA LEU A 121 -11.62 -6.05 3.62
C LEU A 121 -10.48 -5.64 4.55
N VAL A 122 -10.48 -6.26 5.74
CA VAL A 122 -9.64 -5.93 6.92
C VAL A 122 -9.93 -4.52 7.43
N SER A 123 -10.15 -4.34 8.74
CA SER A 123 -10.57 -3.02 9.22
C SER A 123 -9.50 -1.92 9.05
N THR A 124 -9.97 -0.69 8.83
CA THR A 124 -9.09 0.49 8.86
C THR A 124 -8.39 0.65 10.22
N THR A 125 -9.05 0.25 11.30
CA THR A 125 -8.48 0.25 12.66
C THR A 125 -7.28 -0.67 12.76
N CYS A 126 -7.38 -1.89 12.23
CA CYS A 126 -6.27 -2.82 12.11
C CYS A 126 -5.07 -2.14 11.43
N VAL A 127 -5.29 -1.54 10.27
CA VAL A 127 -4.17 -0.94 9.54
C VAL A 127 -3.58 0.29 10.23
N ARG A 128 -4.42 1.20 10.71
CA ARG A 128 -3.97 2.41 11.41
C ARG A 128 -3.06 2.05 12.58
N LYS A 129 -3.44 1.03 13.35
CA LYS A 129 -2.68 0.55 14.51
C LYS A 129 -1.28 0.09 14.10
N VAL A 130 -1.17 -0.74 13.07
CA VAL A 130 0.14 -1.26 12.58
C VAL A 130 1.00 -0.14 12.00
N LEU A 131 0.41 0.75 11.19
CA LEU A 131 1.10 1.90 10.61
C LEU A 131 1.62 2.85 11.70
N SER A 132 0.82 3.12 12.74
CA SER A 132 1.25 3.93 13.89
C SER A 132 2.41 3.27 14.64
N ALA A 133 2.37 1.95 14.86
CA ALA A 133 3.47 1.23 15.49
C ALA A 133 4.77 1.29 14.66
N MET A 134 4.66 1.17 13.33
CA MET A 134 5.79 1.29 12.40
C MET A 134 6.42 2.69 12.45
N ILE A 135 5.60 3.75 12.40
CA ILE A 135 6.09 5.14 12.52
C ILE A 135 6.75 5.37 13.89
N ALA A 136 6.11 4.92 14.98
CA ALA A 136 6.64 5.08 16.33
C ALA A 136 7.97 4.35 16.50
N SER A 137 8.09 3.14 15.96
CA SER A 137 9.34 2.37 15.92
C SER A 137 10.46 3.16 15.23
N GLY A 138 10.19 3.71 14.03
CA GLY A 138 11.16 4.51 13.29
C GLY A 138 11.59 5.80 13.99
N GLN A 139 10.66 6.46 14.70
CA GLN A 139 10.97 7.63 15.52
C GLN A 139 11.81 7.28 16.75
N ARG A 140 11.49 6.16 17.42
CA ARG A 140 12.25 5.69 18.59
C ARG A 140 13.69 5.35 18.22
N PHE A 141 13.91 4.64 17.13
CA PHE A 141 15.27 4.30 16.71
C PHE A 141 16.08 5.54 16.33
N CYS A 142 15.47 6.53 15.64
CA CYS A 142 16.08 7.86 15.47
C CYS A 142 16.48 8.51 16.80
N TRP A 143 15.65 8.41 17.84
CA TRP A 143 15.97 8.93 19.17
C TRP A 143 17.12 8.14 19.83
N ILE A 144 17.15 6.82 19.71
CA ILE A 144 18.25 5.97 20.19
C ILE A 144 19.56 6.38 19.50
N LEU A 145 19.56 6.54 18.18
CA LEU A 145 20.72 7.02 17.43
C LEU A 145 21.19 8.40 17.89
N ARG A 146 20.28 9.26 18.40
CA ARG A 146 20.63 10.55 19.03
C ARG A 146 21.15 10.40 20.46
N GLY A 147 20.58 9.51 21.26
CA GLY A 147 20.96 9.28 22.66
C GLY A 147 22.28 8.51 22.83
N LEU A 148 22.57 7.55 21.94
CA LEU A 148 23.84 6.82 21.88
C LEU A 148 25.05 7.76 21.68
N LYS A 149 24.83 8.97 21.16
CA LYS A 149 25.86 10.01 20.97
C LYS A 149 26.44 10.57 22.28
N ASN A 150 25.72 10.44 23.40
CA ASN A 150 26.21 10.85 24.72
C ASN A 150 27.11 9.77 25.36
N SER A 151 27.18 8.57 24.77
CA SER A 151 28.09 7.51 25.16
C SER A 151 29.19 7.37 24.12
N ASN A 152 30.45 7.39 24.53
CA ASN A 152 31.65 7.54 23.70
C ASN A 152 31.93 6.41 22.66
N ARG A 153 30.93 5.63 22.22
CA ARG A 153 31.10 4.43 21.37
C ARG A 153 30.59 4.54 19.93
N TYR A 154 29.82 5.56 19.56
CA TYR A 154 29.37 5.75 18.18
C TYR A 154 29.80 7.12 17.68
N SER A 155 30.78 7.09 16.78
CA SER A 155 31.54 8.20 16.21
C SER A 155 30.68 9.38 15.72
N ARG A 156 31.24 10.58 15.96
CA ARG A 156 30.81 11.97 15.69
C ARG A 156 30.26 12.37 14.31
N GLN A 157 29.78 11.46 13.46
CA GLN A 157 29.14 11.80 12.19
C GLN A 157 27.95 10.90 11.97
N ARG A 158 26.78 11.52 11.74
CA ARG A 158 25.43 10.96 11.44
C ARG A 158 24.41 11.39 12.49
N GLU A 159 24.01 12.66 12.43
CA GLU A 159 22.57 12.90 12.52
C GLU A 159 21.95 12.18 11.32
N SER A 160 21.05 11.22 11.55
CA SER A 160 20.15 10.85 10.46
C SER A 160 19.37 12.14 10.15
N PRO A 161 19.54 12.74 8.96
CA PRO A 161 18.75 13.91 8.58
C PRO A 161 17.27 13.55 8.41
N CYS A 162 16.95 12.25 8.36
CA CYS A 162 15.60 11.74 8.19
C CYS A 162 14.90 11.62 9.55
N PRO A 163 13.64 12.08 9.67
CA PRO A 163 12.84 11.94 10.90
C PRO A 163 12.49 10.48 11.25
N LEU A 164 12.71 9.53 10.33
CA LEU A 164 12.48 8.10 10.52
C LEU A 164 13.74 7.30 10.12
N MET A 165 14.12 6.33 10.94
CA MET A 165 15.19 5.38 10.64
C MET A 165 14.85 4.03 11.27
N TYR A 166 15.25 2.93 10.65
CA TYR A 166 14.85 1.59 11.07
C TYR A 166 16.08 0.70 11.27
N GLU A 167 15.96 -0.23 12.23
CA GLU A 167 16.96 -1.26 12.47
C GLU A 167 16.46 -2.62 11.97
N TYR A 168 17.40 -3.47 11.61
CA TYR A 168 17.18 -4.89 11.46
C TYR A 168 18.41 -5.61 12.04
N HIS A 169 18.24 -6.55 12.97
CA HIS A 169 19.36 -7.19 13.67
C HIS A 169 20.42 -6.19 14.20
N GLY A 170 19.99 -5.08 14.81
CA GLY A 170 20.87 -4.09 15.44
C GLY A 170 21.72 -3.23 14.49
N THR A 171 21.46 -3.24 13.19
CA THR A 171 22.16 -2.37 12.21
C THR A 171 21.17 -1.48 11.46
N GLU A 172 21.62 -0.33 10.94
CA GLU A 172 20.83 0.54 10.05
C GLU A 172 20.62 -0.13 8.69
N TYR A 173 19.38 -0.12 8.17
CA TYR A 173 19.07 -0.69 6.86
C TYR A 173 18.35 0.30 5.96
N LEU A 174 18.85 0.46 4.73
CA LEU A 174 18.31 1.39 3.74
C LEU A 174 17.65 0.68 2.54
N GLY A 175 17.80 -0.63 2.41
CA GLY A 175 17.39 -1.39 1.23
C GLY A 175 15.87 -1.50 1.04
N ALA A 176 15.45 -1.95 -0.15
CA ALA A 176 14.05 -2.13 -0.50
C ALA A 176 13.41 -3.34 0.21
N ALA A 177 14.08 -4.49 0.24
CA ALA A 177 13.60 -5.68 0.94
C ALA A 177 13.81 -5.55 2.46
N HIS A 178 15.02 -5.12 2.84
CA HIS A 178 15.42 -4.94 4.23
C HIS A 178 15.82 -3.48 4.42
N GLY A 179 14.89 -2.63 4.88
CA GLY A 179 15.22 -1.27 5.31
C GLY A 179 14.26 -0.15 4.91
N LEU A 180 14.76 1.06 5.12
CA LEU A 180 14.02 2.32 5.01
C LEU A 180 13.31 2.50 3.67
N ALA A 181 13.89 2.08 2.54
CA ALA A 181 13.28 2.30 1.23
C ALA A 181 11.93 1.59 1.08
N GLY A 182 11.84 0.29 1.42
CA GLY A 182 10.59 -0.47 1.33
C GLY A 182 9.55 0.01 2.36
N ILE A 183 10.01 0.36 3.57
CA ILE A 183 9.15 0.87 4.63
C ILE A 183 8.55 2.22 4.24
N LEU A 184 9.37 3.12 3.68
CA LEU A 184 8.94 4.42 3.20
C LEU A 184 7.92 4.29 2.08
N GLN A 185 8.17 3.42 1.10
CA GLN A 185 7.24 3.16 0.01
C GLN A 185 5.88 2.68 0.53
N MET A 186 5.88 1.76 1.49
CA MET A 186 4.65 1.27 2.11
C MET A 186 3.91 2.36 2.90
N ALA A 187 4.63 3.15 3.70
CA ALA A 187 4.05 4.23 4.49
C ALA A 187 3.43 5.33 3.59
N LEU A 188 4.15 5.76 2.56
CA LEU A 188 3.68 6.78 1.62
C LEU A 188 2.48 6.28 0.82
N GLY A 189 2.54 5.07 0.26
CA GLY A 189 1.44 4.48 -0.49
C GLY A 189 0.18 4.35 0.35
N TYR A 190 0.31 3.83 1.57
CA TYR A 190 -0.84 3.68 2.45
C TYR A 190 -1.43 5.04 2.88
N ALA A 191 -0.60 6.01 3.23
CA ALA A 191 -1.04 7.36 3.57
C ALA A 191 -1.79 8.03 2.39
N ALA A 192 -1.24 7.92 1.18
CA ALA A 192 -1.85 8.48 -0.03
C ALA A 192 -3.25 7.91 -0.29
N LEU A 193 -3.41 6.58 -0.21
CA LEU A 193 -4.71 5.92 -0.38
C LEU A 193 -5.72 6.36 0.69
N ARG A 194 -5.28 6.51 1.94
CA ARG A 194 -6.14 7.00 3.04
C ARG A 194 -6.58 8.44 2.86
N CYS A 195 -5.69 9.30 2.39
CA CYS A 195 -6.05 10.67 2.01
C CYS A 195 -7.06 10.66 0.86
N GLY A 196 -6.88 9.80 -0.13
CA GLY A 196 -7.84 9.57 -1.22
C GLY A 196 -9.24 9.22 -0.74
N GLU A 197 -9.36 8.25 0.19
CA GLU A 197 -10.66 7.88 0.77
C GLU A 197 -11.32 9.05 1.51
N LEU A 198 -10.56 9.83 2.29
CA LEU A 198 -11.11 10.99 2.99
C LEU A 198 -11.56 12.08 2.02
N ILE A 199 -10.81 12.32 0.95
CA ILE A 199 -11.16 13.26 -0.12
C ILE A 199 -12.42 12.77 -0.84
N TRP A 200 -12.54 11.47 -1.11
CA TRP A 200 -13.76 10.91 -1.68
C TRP A 200 -14.98 11.14 -0.77
N GLU A 201 -14.86 10.91 0.53
CA GLU A 201 -15.96 11.06 1.49
C GLU A 201 -16.35 12.53 1.75
N LYS A 202 -15.37 13.45 1.83
CA LYS A 202 -15.56 14.81 2.36
C LYS A 202 -15.08 15.93 1.42
N GLY A 203 -14.60 15.60 0.23
CA GLY A 203 -13.99 16.56 -0.71
C GLY A 203 -14.99 17.43 -1.49
N VAL A 204 -16.30 17.23 -1.31
CA VAL A 204 -17.34 18.07 -1.92
C VAL A 204 -17.54 19.32 -1.07
N LEU A 205 -16.72 20.35 -1.32
CA LEU A 205 -16.66 21.55 -0.49
C LEU A 205 -17.66 22.62 -0.92
N LYS A 206 -18.21 23.35 0.06
CA LYS A 206 -19.05 24.54 -0.17
C LYS A 206 -18.29 25.76 -0.69
N LYS A 207 -16.96 25.72 -0.76
CA LYS A 207 -16.16 26.90 -1.14
C LYS A 207 -16.29 27.24 -2.62
N GLY A 208 -16.41 26.26 -3.50
CA GLY A 208 -16.55 26.51 -4.93
C GLY A 208 -15.85 25.48 -5.82
N PRO A 209 -15.80 25.75 -7.14
CA PRO A 209 -15.32 24.80 -8.14
C PRO A 209 -13.79 24.77 -8.30
N GLY A 210 -13.07 25.79 -7.82
CA GLY A 210 -11.63 25.97 -8.06
C GLY A 210 -10.73 24.88 -7.49
N ILE A 211 -9.43 25.00 -7.81
CA ILE A 211 -8.41 23.98 -7.51
C ILE A 211 -7.63 24.22 -6.21
N CYS A 212 -7.72 25.41 -5.62
CA CYS A 212 -6.97 25.75 -4.40
C CYS A 212 -7.51 25.03 -3.15
N HIS A 213 -8.84 25.02 -2.98
CA HIS A 213 -9.54 24.43 -1.84
C HIS A 213 -11.02 24.23 -2.19
N GLY A 214 -11.26 23.78 -3.42
CA GLY A 214 -12.57 23.53 -4.01
C GLY A 214 -12.65 22.14 -4.64
N VAL A 215 -13.76 21.86 -5.33
CA VAL A 215 -14.06 20.54 -5.88
C VAL A 215 -13.04 20.13 -6.93
N GLY A 216 -12.63 21.00 -7.85
CA GLY A 216 -11.66 20.66 -8.89
C GLY A 216 -10.31 20.21 -8.33
N GLY A 217 -9.83 20.85 -7.26
CA GLY A 217 -8.54 20.51 -6.64
C GLY A 217 -8.57 19.16 -5.94
N ASN A 218 -9.67 18.88 -5.24
CA ASN A 218 -9.90 17.58 -4.63
C ASN A 218 -10.04 16.47 -5.69
N GLY A 219 -10.70 16.76 -6.82
CA GLY A 219 -10.78 15.85 -7.96
C GLY A 219 -9.40 15.53 -8.55
N TYR A 220 -8.52 16.54 -8.66
CA TYR A 220 -7.14 16.35 -9.09
C TYR A 220 -6.37 15.39 -8.19
N ALA A 221 -6.54 15.48 -6.86
CA ALA A 221 -5.86 14.56 -5.94
C ALA A 221 -6.24 13.09 -6.21
N LEU A 222 -7.51 12.82 -6.52
CA LEU A 222 -7.99 11.49 -6.91
C LEU A 222 -7.42 11.06 -8.27
N LEU A 223 -7.33 11.99 -9.22
CA LEU A 223 -6.70 11.74 -10.51
C LEU A 223 -5.20 11.43 -10.37
N MET A 224 -4.49 12.09 -9.44
CA MET A 224 -3.09 11.77 -9.16
C MET A 224 -2.92 10.40 -8.51
N LEU A 225 -3.87 9.98 -7.67
CA LEU A 225 -3.89 8.61 -7.15
C LEU A 225 -4.07 7.57 -8.26
N TYR A 226 -4.92 7.84 -9.25
CA TYR A 226 -5.00 7.00 -10.44
C TYR A 226 -3.65 6.94 -11.16
N ARG A 227 -3.04 8.09 -11.49
CA ARG A 227 -1.75 8.12 -12.21
C ARG A 227 -0.63 7.38 -11.47
N ALA A 228 -0.61 7.46 -10.15
CA ALA A 228 0.40 6.78 -9.33
C ALA A 228 0.13 5.27 -9.13
N SER A 229 -1.11 4.81 -9.26
CA SER A 229 -1.49 3.43 -8.90
C SER A 229 -2.00 2.56 -10.05
N GLY A 230 -2.46 3.17 -11.15
CA GLY A 230 -3.18 2.49 -12.22
C GLY A 230 -4.56 1.93 -11.82
N ASN A 231 -5.04 2.20 -10.60
CA ASN A 231 -6.33 1.67 -10.15
C ASN A 231 -7.49 2.56 -10.63
N GLU A 232 -8.28 2.01 -11.54
CA GLU A 232 -9.40 2.68 -12.23
C GLU A 232 -10.46 3.25 -11.29
N VAL A 233 -10.62 2.72 -10.07
CA VAL A 233 -11.56 3.28 -9.07
C VAL A 233 -11.24 4.74 -8.78
N TRP A 234 -9.96 5.11 -8.73
CA TRP A 234 -9.56 6.50 -8.49
C TRP A 234 -9.90 7.41 -9.66
N LEU A 235 -9.78 6.92 -10.91
CA LEU A 235 -10.18 7.66 -12.10
C LEU A 235 -11.70 7.83 -12.15
N GLN A 236 -12.46 6.79 -11.83
CA GLN A 236 -13.91 6.86 -11.72
C GLN A 236 -14.35 7.91 -10.69
N ARG A 237 -13.73 7.90 -9.50
CA ARG A 237 -13.99 8.91 -8.45
C ARG A 237 -13.60 10.32 -8.89
N ALA A 238 -12.46 10.49 -9.59
CA ALA A 238 -12.08 11.78 -10.16
C ALA A 238 -13.13 12.26 -11.21
N ARG A 239 -13.60 11.38 -12.10
CA ARG A 239 -14.67 11.69 -13.06
C ARG A 239 -15.97 12.08 -12.36
N CYS A 240 -16.34 11.44 -11.24
CA CYS A 240 -17.47 11.87 -10.42
C CYS A 240 -17.29 13.31 -9.92
N PHE A 241 -16.08 13.70 -9.50
CA PHE A 241 -15.78 15.10 -9.14
C PHE A 241 -15.93 16.06 -10.34
N GLY A 242 -15.65 15.61 -11.56
CA GLY A 242 -15.97 16.35 -12.78
C GLY A 242 -17.47 16.59 -12.96
N LEU A 243 -18.31 15.58 -12.69
CA LEU A 243 -19.78 15.73 -12.72
C LEU A 243 -20.27 16.76 -11.70
N LEU A 244 -19.68 16.77 -10.49
CA LEU A 244 -20.05 17.71 -9.43
C LEU A 244 -19.82 19.17 -9.82
N LEU A 245 -18.86 19.46 -10.70
CA LEU A 245 -18.60 20.83 -11.18
C LEU A 245 -19.76 21.41 -11.99
N LEU A 246 -20.59 20.56 -12.60
CA LEU A 246 -21.75 20.96 -13.40
C LEU A 246 -23.09 20.69 -12.70
N ASP A 247 -23.08 20.01 -11.55
CA ASP A 247 -24.29 19.73 -10.80
C ASP A 247 -24.94 21.02 -10.26
N LYS A 248 -26.22 21.24 -10.61
CA LYS A 248 -26.96 22.45 -10.26
C LYS A 248 -27.15 22.62 -8.75
N LYS A 249 -27.41 21.53 -8.02
CA LYS A 249 -27.64 21.56 -6.56
C LYS A 249 -26.34 21.87 -5.83
N ILE A 250 -25.24 21.23 -6.23
CA ILE A 250 -23.92 21.49 -5.66
C ILE A 250 -23.49 22.92 -5.90
N ARG A 251 -23.60 23.42 -7.14
CA ARG A 251 -23.26 24.80 -7.49
C ARG A 251 -24.10 25.81 -6.72
N ALA A 252 -25.40 25.55 -6.54
CA ALA A 252 -26.28 26.41 -5.74
C ALA A 252 -25.92 26.41 -4.25
N ALA A 253 -25.34 25.32 -3.74
CA ALA A 253 -24.87 25.21 -2.36
C ALA A 253 -23.45 25.78 -2.14
N GLN A 254 -22.76 26.17 -3.21
CA GLN A 254 -21.40 26.71 -3.16
C GLN A 254 -21.39 28.23 -3.07
N ARG A 255 -20.33 28.76 -2.46
CA ARG A 255 -20.05 30.19 -2.41
C ARG A 255 -19.49 30.65 -3.75
N THR A 256 -19.76 31.91 -4.10
CA THR A 256 -19.03 32.59 -5.18
C THR A 256 -17.61 32.90 -4.71
N PRO A 257 -16.56 32.48 -5.43
CA PRO A 257 -15.19 32.84 -5.09
C PRO A 257 -14.92 34.34 -5.30
N ASP A 258 -13.85 34.87 -4.69
CA ASP A 258 -13.49 36.29 -4.83
C ASP A 258 -13.08 36.60 -6.27
N SER A 259 -12.40 35.64 -6.91
CA SER A 259 -12.08 35.68 -8.35
C SER A 259 -12.73 34.52 -9.12
N PRO A 260 -14.01 34.63 -9.55
CA PRO A 260 -14.80 33.50 -10.08
C PRO A 260 -14.26 32.82 -11.34
N PHE A 261 -13.38 33.49 -12.09
CA PHE A 261 -12.79 32.98 -13.33
C PHE A 261 -11.29 32.72 -13.22
N SER A 262 -10.67 32.92 -12.05
CA SER A 262 -9.22 32.72 -11.89
C SER A 262 -8.85 31.24 -11.95
N LEU A 263 -7.55 30.97 -12.12
CA LEU A 263 -7.01 29.62 -12.13
C LEU A 263 -7.22 28.91 -10.79
N PHE A 264 -6.95 29.56 -9.65
CA PHE A 264 -6.94 28.87 -8.35
C PHE A 264 -8.30 28.80 -7.67
N GLU A 265 -9.12 29.83 -7.80
CA GLU A 265 -10.40 29.94 -7.11
C GLU A 265 -11.59 29.62 -8.00
N GLY A 266 -11.46 29.96 -9.29
CA GLY A 266 -12.56 30.05 -10.23
C GLY A 266 -12.65 28.90 -11.22
N LEU A 267 -13.45 29.16 -12.26
CA LEU A 267 -13.77 28.19 -13.31
C LEU A 267 -12.55 27.80 -14.18
N SER A 268 -11.51 28.62 -14.27
CA SER A 268 -10.34 28.28 -15.09
C SER A 268 -9.58 27.07 -14.54
N GLY A 269 -9.42 26.95 -13.22
CA GLY A 269 -8.84 25.75 -12.61
C GLY A 269 -9.74 24.52 -12.73
N ALA A 270 -11.05 24.72 -12.54
CA ALA A 270 -12.04 23.68 -12.74
C ALA A 270 -12.02 23.16 -14.20
N LEU A 271 -11.82 24.05 -15.17
CA LEU A 271 -11.65 23.70 -16.57
C LEU A 271 -10.37 22.89 -16.81
N CYS A 272 -9.24 23.28 -16.22
CA CYS A 272 -8.00 22.49 -16.31
C CYS A 272 -8.25 21.05 -15.84
N PHE A 273 -8.91 20.89 -14.69
CA PHE A 273 -9.27 19.57 -14.18
C PHE A 273 -10.17 18.78 -15.15
N MET A 274 -11.22 19.41 -15.69
CA MET A 274 -12.10 18.74 -16.66
C MET A 274 -11.37 18.34 -17.94
N VAL A 275 -10.47 19.18 -18.45
CA VAL A 275 -9.61 18.86 -19.60
C VAL A 275 -8.73 17.66 -19.28
N ASP A 276 -8.14 17.60 -18.09
CA ASP A 276 -7.28 16.50 -17.67
C ASP A 276 -8.02 15.16 -17.45
N LEU A 277 -9.35 15.18 -17.31
CA LEU A 277 -10.19 13.97 -17.26
C LEU A 277 -10.50 13.37 -18.63
N VAL A 278 -10.23 14.10 -19.72
CA VAL A 278 -10.43 13.62 -21.09
C VAL A 278 -9.48 12.42 -21.32
N PRO A 279 -9.93 11.28 -21.89
CA PRO A 279 -9.13 10.05 -21.99
C PRO A 279 -7.70 10.23 -22.51
N GLU A 280 -7.50 11.10 -23.51
CA GLU A 280 -6.18 11.37 -24.10
C GLU A 280 -5.24 12.18 -23.19
N ASN A 281 -5.76 12.74 -22.09
CA ASN A 281 -5.04 13.58 -21.14
C ASN A 281 -4.74 12.88 -19.82
N VAL A 282 -5.49 11.86 -19.43
CA VAL A 282 -5.46 11.27 -18.08
C VAL A 282 -4.04 10.88 -17.65
N ASP A 283 -3.28 10.23 -18.53
CA ASP A 283 -1.93 9.73 -18.21
C ASP A 283 -0.88 10.85 -18.07
N ARG A 284 -1.15 12.02 -18.67
CA ARG A 284 -0.31 13.22 -18.60
C ARG A 284 -0.81 14.29 -17.65
N ALA A 285 -1.99 14.10 -17.03
CA ALA A 285 -2.62 15.10 -16.18
C ALA A 285 -1.70 15.51 -15.02
N GLN A 286 -1.62 16.79 -14.71
CA GLN A 286 -0.79 17.30 -13.62
C GLN A 286 -1.56 18.39 -12.89
N PHE A 287 -1.48 18.39 -11.55
CA PHE A 287 -2.01 19.53 -10.81
C PHE A 287 -1.24 20.79 -11.26
N PRO A 288 -1.93 21.88 -11.68
CA PRO A 288 -1.26 23.10 -12.11
C PRO A 288 -0.30 23.62 -11.04
N LEU A 289 0.98 23.82 -11.39
CA LEU A 289 2.13 24.24 -10.55
C LEU A 289 3.01 23.12 -9.96
N TYR A 290 2.47 21.93 -9.74
CA TYR A 290 3.22 20.84 -9.10
C TYR A 290 3.34 19.66 -10.06
N PRO A 291 4.22 19.72 -11.08
CA PRO A 291 4.46 18.56 -11.91
C PRO A 291 5.10 17.49 -11.04
N VAL A 292 4.39 16.37 -10.83
CA VAL A 292 4.97 15.17 -10.23
C VAL A 292 5.36 14.25 -11.38
N PRO A 293 6.65 14.15 -11.72
CA PRO A 293 7.12 13.20 -12.72
C PRO A 293 7.08 11.81 -12.07
N PHE A 294 5.97 11.10 -12.27
CA PHE A 294 5.91 9.65 -12.10
C PHE A 294 6.31 9.01 -13.43
#